data_AF-A0A934B3E1-F1
#
_entry.id   AF-A0A934B3E1-F1
#
_cell.length_a   1.000
_cell.length_b   1.000
_cell.length_c   1.000
_cell.angle_alpha   90.00
_cell.angle_beta   90.00
_cell.angle_gamma   90.00
#
_symmetry.space_group_name_H-M   'P 1'
#
loop_
_entity.id
_entity.type
_entity.pdbx_description
1 polymer ?
#
loop_
_entity_poly.entity_id
_entity_poly.type
_entity_poly.pdbx_seq_one_letter_code
_entity_poly.pdbx_strand_id
1 'polypeptide(L)'
;MAPSKDQPGRLRSLRDSVKKITKRLLDQATKHNEKLVATLQEAKAQIEALRAEVEKLTAPPSAYAIFSSLNEDGTGNVYVSGRKMKVSLHPSIKSTELRKGREVVLNEALNVIEVKGFDSQGEVVRLKDVLEGGRALVTLHFDEEKVAELGDPLLAERLSVGDHLLYDPRSGYVIEKLPKSEAEELVLEEVPDVDYEHIGGLQKELEQVRDAVELPFLHPHVFSEYKLSAPKGVLLYGPPGCGKTLIAKAVANSIAKK
;
A
#
# COMPACT_ATOMS: atom_id res chain seq x y z
N MET A 1 -65.54 -3.55 -69.50
CA MET A 1 -66.37 -3.20 -68.33
C MET A 1 -67.32 -4.36 -68.04
N ALA A 2 -67.11 -5.09 -66.95
CA ALA A 2 -68.16 -5.65 -66.08
C ALA A 2 -67.51 -6.53 -64.99
N PRO A 3 -67.99 -6.46 -63.75
CA PRO A 3 -67.15 -6.60 -62.57
C PRO A 3 -67.34 -7.92 -61.82
N SER A 4 -66.33 -8.24 -61.01
CA SER A 4 -66.38 -8.99 -59.75
C SER A 4 -67.66 -9.80 -59.44
N LYS A 5 -67.60 -11.13 -59.56
CA LYS A 5 -68.57 -12.00 -58.87
C LYS A 5 -67.96 -13.08 -57.96
N ASP A 6 -66.63 -13.18 -57.88
CA ASP A 6 -65.98 -14.19 -57.02
C ASP A 6 -64.97 -13.60 -56.01
N GLN A 7 -65.01 -12.28 -55.80
CA GLN A 7 -64.22 -11.61 -54.78
C GLN A 7 -64.65 -11.93 -53.32
N PRO A 8 -65.94 -12.01 -52.95
CA PRO A 8 -66.31 -12.19 -51.55
C PRO A 8 -66.01 -13.59 -50.99
N GLY A 9 -66.11 -14.65 -51.81
CA GLY A 9 -65.77 -16.02 -51.41
C GLY A 9 -64.27 -16.24 -51.21
N ARG A 10 -63.45 -15.69 -52.11
CA ARG A 10 -61.98 -15.74 -52.05
C ARG A 10 -61.41 -14.88 -50.91
N LEU A 11 -62.01 -13.73 -50.63
CA LEU A 11 -61.67 -12.90 -49.47
C LEU A 11 -62.02 -13.61 -48.14
N ARG A 12 -63.14 -14.34 -48.09
CA ARG A 12 -63.54 -15.12 -46.91
C ARG A 12 -62.61 -16.30 -46.66
N SER A 13 -62.23 -17.05 -47.70
CA SER A 13 -61.29 -18.17 -47.58
C SER A 13 -59.86 -17.73 -47.24
N LEU A 14 -59.40 -16.57 -47.76
CA LEU A 14 -58.15 -15.95 -47.32
C LEU A 14 -58.24 -15.53 -45.85
N ARG A 15 -59.32 -14.89 -45.42
CA ARG A 15 -59.51 -14.45 -44.03
C ARG A 15 -59.51 -15.62 -43.05
N ASP A 16 -60.14 -16.73 -43.43
CA ASP A 16 -60.17 -17.95 -42.61
C ASP A 16 -58.80 -18.64 -42.58
N SER A 17 -58.05 -18.61 -43.69
CA SER A 17 -56.66 -19.08 -43.74
C SER A 17 -55.73 -18.24 -42.87
N VAL A 18 -55.84 -16.90 -42.94
CA VAL A 18 -55.08 -15.97 -42.10
C VAL A 18 -55.40 -16.20 -40.62
N LYS A 19 -56.68 -16.34 -40.25
CA LYS A 19 -57.09 -16.67 -38.87
C LYS A 19 -56.52 -18.01 -38.37
N LYS A 20 -56.46 -19.03 -39.24
CA LYS A 20 -55.87 -20.34 -38.89
C LYS A 20 -54.36 -20.24 -38.68
N ILE A 21 -53.66 -19.49 -39.54
CA ILE A 21 -52.21 -19.29 -39.44
C ILE A 21 -51.87 -18.48 -38.19
N THR A 22 -52.57 -17.37 -37.92
CA THR A 22 -52.34 -16.56 -36.72
C THR A 22 -52.64 -17.33 -35.44
N LYS A 23 -53.69 -18.16 -35.41
CA LYS A 23 -53.96 -19.04 -34.27
C LYS A 23 -52.83 -20.06 -34.04
N ARG A 24 -52.34 -20.70 -35.10
CA ARG A 24 -51.20 -21.64 -34.99
C ARG A 24 -49.91 -20.96 -34.52
N LEU A 25 -49.62 -19.76 -35.04
CA LEU A 25 -48.45 -18.98 -34.63
C LEU A 25 -48.59 -18.54 -33.17
N LEU A 26 -49.79 -18.13 -32.75
CA LEU A 26 -50.06 -17.80 -31.35
C LEU A 26 -49.88 -19.03 -30.46
N ASP A 27 -50.45 -20.18 -30.82
CA ASP A 27 -50.31 -21.43 -30.06
C ASP A 27 -48.85 -21.92 -30.01
N GLN A 28 -48.07 -21.68 -31.06
CA GLN A 28 -46.64 -22.01 -31.08
C GLN A 28 -45.84 -21.04 -30.20
N ALA A 29 -46.14 -19.74 -30.26
CA ALA A 29 -45.50 -18.72 -29.45
C ALA A 29 -45.84 -18.90 -27.96
N THR A 30 -47.08 -19.23 -27.61
CA THR A 30 -47.48 -19.50 -26.22
C THR A 30 -46.76 -20.73 -25.67
N LYS A 31 -46.73 -21.83 -26.43
CA LYS A 31 -45.95 -23.03 -26.05
C LYS A 31 -44.46 -22.75 -25.91
N HIS A 32 -43.91 -21.88 -26.77
CA HIS A 32 -42.51 -21.49 -26.66
C HIS A 32 -42.26 -20.64 -25.42
N ASN A 33 -43.13 -19.67 -25.12
CA ASN A 33 -43.05 -18.86 -23.91
C ASN A 33 -43.20 -19.72 -22.65
N GLU A 34 -44.12 -20.68 -22.60
CA GLU A 34 -44.27 -21.61 -21.49
C GLU A 34 -42.99 -22.42 -21.25
N LYS A 35 -42.37 -22.93 -22.31
CA LYS A 35 -41.07 -23.62 -22.23
C LYS A 35 -39.97 -22.69 -21.72
N LEU A 36 -39.88 -21.47 -22.24
CA LEU A 36 -38.89 -20.49 -21.78
C LEU A 36 -39.07 -20.16 -20.30
N VAL A 37 -40.31 -19.95 -19.85
CA VAL A 37 -40.63 -19.71 -18.44
C VAL A 37 -40.20 -20.88 -17.57
N ALA A 38 -40.47 -22.12 -17.97
CA ALA A 38 -40.03 -23.30 -17.25
C ALA A 38 -38.49 -23.39 -17.16
N THR A 39 -37.78 -23.21 -18.29
CA THR A 39 -36.30 -23.22 -18.28
C THR A 39 -35.70 -22.09 -17.45
N LEU A 40 -36.34 -20.92 -17.42
CA LEU A 40 -35.90 -19.78 -16.62
C LEU A 40 -36.10 -20.06 -15.13
N GLN A 41 -37.23 -20.67 -14.74
CA GLN A 41 -37.48 -21.09 -13.37
C GLN A 41 -36.47 -22.15 -12.91
N GLU A 42 -36.15 -23.13 -13.74
CA GLU A 42 -35.12 -24.14 -13.45
C GLU A 42 -33.73 -23.51 -13.29
N ALA A 43 -33.31 -22.65 -14.22
CA ALA A 43 -32.04 -21.95 -14.14
C ALA A 43 -31.95 -21.06 -12.89
N LYS A 44 -33.04 -20.38 -12.52
CA LYS A 44 -33.11 -19.59 -11.30
C LYS A 44 -32.94 -20.46 -10.05
N ALA A 45 -33.62 -21.60 -9.99
CA ALA A 45 -33.49 -22.55 -8.88
C ALA A 45 -32.06 -23.10 -8.75
N GLN A 46 -31.38 -23.37 -9.87
CA GLN A 46 -29.97 -23.77 -9.86
C GLN A 46 -29.06 -22.67 -9.31
N ILE A 47 -29.27 -21.41 -9.71
CA ILE A 47 -28.49 -20.28 -9.19
C ILE A 47 -28.71 -20.11 -7.69
N GLU A 48 -29.94 -20.26 -7.20
CA GLU A 48 -30.24 -20.19 -5.76
C GLU A 48 -29.54 -21.31 -4.99
N ALA A 49 -29.55 -22.55 -5.50
CA ALA A 49 -28.86 -23.68 -4.90
C ALA A 49 -27.33 -23.46 -4.85
N LEU A 50 -26.72 -23.01 -5.95
CA LEU A 50 -25.29 -22.72 -6.00
C LEU A 50 -24.89 -21.57 -5.05
N ARG A 51 -25.73 -20.54 -4.92
CA ARG A 51 -25.48 -19.45 -3.97
C ARG A 51 -25.50 -19.93 -2.52
N ALA A 52 -26.46 -20.78 -2.16
CA ALA A 52 -26.53 -21.35 -0.81
C ALA A 52 -25.31 -22.22 -0.49
N GLU A 53 -24.78 -22.95 -1.47
CA GLU A 53 -23.55 -23.73 -1.31
C GLU A 53 -22.32 -22.82 -1.13
N VAL A 54 -22.19 -21.76 -1.92
CA VAL A 54 -21.13 -20.75 -1.74
C VAL A 54 -21.20 -20.14 -0.35
N GLU A 55 -22.38 -19.70 0.09
CA GLU A 55 -22.59 -19.11 1.42
C GLU A 55 -22.16 -20.06 2.54
N LYS A 56 -22.54 -21.33 2.44
CA LYS A 56 -22.14 -22.37 3.38
C LYS A 56 -20.62 -22.55 3.44
N LEU A 57 -19.95 -22.56 2.28
CA LEU A 57 -18.48 -22.73 2.21
C LEU A 57 -17.71 -21.48 2.65
N THR A 58 -18.36 -20.31 2.67
CA THR A 58 -17.79 -19.05 3.17
C THR A 58 -18.16 -18.77 4.63
N ALA A 59 -18.96 -19.62 5.25
CA ALA A 59 -19.41 -19.44 6.63
C ALA A 59 -18.23 -19.61 7.62
N PRO A 60 -18.22 -18.88 8.74
CA PRO A 60 -17.22 -19.04 9.78
C PRO A 60 -17.34 -20.41 10.48
N PRO A 61 -16.25 -20.92 11.09
CA PRO A 61 -14.97 -20.26 11.36
C PRO A 61 -14.06 -20.15 10.13
N SER A 62 -13.39 -19.00 9.98
CA SER A 62 -12.48 -18.71 8.86
C SER A 62 -11.08 -18.42 9.36
N ALA A 63 -10.07 -18.84 8.61
CA ALA A 63 -8.67 -18.59 8.95
C ALA A 63 -8.19 -17.27 8.35
N TYR A 64 -7.27 -16.60 9.02
CA TYR A 64 -6.61 -15.40 8.51
C TYR A 64 -5.21 -15.75 7.99
N ALA A 65 -4.79 -15.04 6.95
CA ALA A 65 -3.50 -15.21 6.30
C ALA A 65 -2.98 -13.88 5.74
N ILE A 66 -1.70 -13.83 5.38
CA ILE A 66 -1.07 -12.61 4.86
C ILE A 66 -0.68 -12.81 3.40
N PHE A 67 -1.15 -11.93 2.53
CA PHE A 67 -0.90 -12.00 1.10
C PHE A 67 0.53 -11.61 0.73
N SER A 68 1.16 -12.42 -0.12
CA SER A 68 2.55 -12.23 -0.57
C SER A 68 2.64 -11.86 -2.05
N SER A 69 1.99 -12.59 -2.95
CA SER A 69 2.03 -12.28 -4.39
C SER A 69 0.93 -12.97 -5.18
N LEU A 70 0.63 -12.43 -6.37
CA LEU A 70 -0.23 -13.06 -7.36
C LEU A 70 0.62 -13.84 -8.37
N ASN A 71 0.20 -15.04 -8.72
CA ASN A 71 0.82 -15.88 -9.73
C ASN A 71 0.19 -15.66 -11.11
N GLU A 72 0.91 -16.02 -12.17
CA GLU A 72 0.44 -15.90 -13.57
C GLU A 72 -0.80 -16.74 -13.87
N ASP A 73 -0.99 -17.84 -13.14
CA ASP A 73 -2.15 -18.74 -13.25
C ASP A 73 -3.39 -18.24 -12.50
N GLY A 74 -3.35 -17.03 -11.93
CA GLY A 74 -4.45 -16.42 -11.17
C GLY A 74 -4.57 -16.89 -9.72
N THR A 75 -3.67 -17.75 -9.25
CA THR A 75 -3.60 -18.14 -7.82
C THR A 75 -2.81 -17.11 -7.02
N GLY A 76 -3.00 -17.08 -5.70
CA GLY A 76 -2.25 -16.24 -4.78
C GLY A 76 -1.24 -17.04 -3.95
N ASN A 77 -0.15 -16.40 -3.53
CA ASN A 77 0.71 -16.91 -2.46
C ASN A 77 0.39 -16.16 -1.17
N VAL A 78 0.15 -16.90 -0.09
CA VAL A 78 -0.17 -16.37 1.24
C VAL A 78 0.69 -17.03 2.32
N TYR A 79 0.85 -16.37 3.46
CA TYR A 79 1.42 -16.95 4.67
C TYR A 79 0.30 -17.32 5.63
N VAL A 80 0.19 -18.62 5.94
CA VAL A 80 -0.75 -19.17 6.93
C VAL A 80 0.05 -19.69 8.10
N SER A 81 -0.08 -19.08 9.28
CA SER A 81 0.64 -19.48 10.50
C SER A 81 2.15 -19.67 10.27
N GLY A 82 2.78 -18.76 9.52
CA GLY A 82 4.22 -18.80 9.22
C GLY A 82 4.62 -19.64 8.00
N ARG A 83 3.71 -20.37 7.36
CA ARG A 83 4.00 -21.21 6.20
C ARG A 83 3.51 -20.56 4.92
N LYS A 84 4.38 -20.49 3.92
CA LYS A 84 4.02 -20.01 2.58
C LYS A 84 3.21 -21.07 1.85
N MET A 85 2.03 -20.69 1.37
CA MET A 85 1.09 -21.57 0.67
C MET A 85 0.61 -20.91 -0.62
N LYS A 86 0.43 -21.72 -1.66
CA LYS A 86 -0.22 -21.32 -2.91
C LYS A 86 -1.70 -21.68 -2.80
N VAL A 87 -2.58 -20.70 -3.01
CA VAL A 87 -4.02 -20.80 -2.75
C VAL A 87 -4.84 -20.24 -3.91
N SER A 88 -6.07 -20.73 -4.09
CA SER A 88 -6.98 -20.18 -5.10
C SER A 88 -7.66 -18.92 -4.57
N LEU A 89 -8.01 -18.02 -5.49
CA LEU A 89 -8.77 -16.82 -5.18
C LEU A 89 -10.23 -17.03 -5.55
N HIS A 90 -11.15 -16.64 -4.68
CA HIS A 90 -12.57 -16.63 -5.00
C HIS A 90 -12.84 -15.61 -6.14
N PRO A 91 -13.72 -15.91 -7.12
CA PRO A 91 -13.95 -15.04 -8.28
C PRO A 91 -14.39 -13.60 -7.96
N SER A 92 -14.89 -13.33 -6.75
CA SER A 92 -15.24 -11.98 -6.31
C SER A 92 -14.02 -11.11 -5.97
N ILE A 93 -12.85 -11.71 -5.74
CA ILE A 93 -11.64 -11.00 -5.33
C ILE A 93 -11.00 -10.35 -6.54
N LYS A 94 -10.84 -9.03 -6.49
CA LYS A 94 -10.16 -8.27 -7.53
C LYS A 94 -8.67 -8.24 -7.28
N SER A 95 -7.88 -8.48 -8.32
CA SER A 95 -6.41 -8.40 -8.25
C SER A 95 -5.89 -7.04 -7.79
N THR A 96 -6.63 -5.96 -8.03
CA THR A 96 -6.29 -4.59 -7.58
C THR A 96 -6.35 -4.40 -6.06
N GLU A 97 -7.08 -5.25 -5.35
CA GLU A 97 -7.22 -5.18 -3.89
C GLU A 97 -6.07 -5.92 -3.18
N LEU A 98 -5.42 -6.84 -3.88
CA LEU A 98 -4.35 -7.68 -3.36
C LEU A 98 -3.03 -6.92 -3.34
N ARG A 99 -2.53 -6.67 -2.12
CA ARG A 99 -1.30 -5.93 -1.86
C ARG A 99 -0.41 -6.74 -0.91
N LYS A 100 0.90 -6.63 -1.07
CA LYS A 100 1.87 -7.36 -0.24
C LYS A 100 1.75 -6.97 1.23
N GLY A 101 1.72 -7.96 2.12
CA GLY A 101 1.57 -7.74 3.57
C GLY A 101 0.13 -7.52 4.03
N ARG A 102 -0.85 -7.56 3.12
CA ARG A 102 -2.26 -7.36 3.44
C ARG A 102 -2.89 -8.63 3.99
N GLU A 103 -3.76 -8.50 4.97
CA GLU A 103 -4.48 -9.63 5.54
C GLU A 103 -5.61 -10.10 4.61
N VAL A 104 -5.80 -11.41 4.52
CA VAL A 104 -6.84 -12.07 3.73
C VAL A 104 -7.52 -13.16 4.56
N VAL A 105 -8.79 -13.40 4.26
CA VAL A 105 -9.59 -14.45 4.91
C VAL A 105 -9.66 -15.67 4.01
N LEU A 106 -9.41 -16.82 4.61
CA LEU A 106 -9.46 -18.13 3.99
C LEU A 106 -10.67 -18.92 4.47
N ASN A 107 -11.30 -19.65 3.55
CA ASN A 107 -12.31 -20.64 3.91
C ASN A 107 -11.69 -21.98 4.37
N GLU A 108 -12.53 -22.98 4.67
CA GLU A 108 -12.09 -24.32 5.08
C GLU A 108 -11.21 -25.03 4.03
N ALA A 109 -11.40 -24.71 2.74
CA ALA A 109 -10.59 -25.22 1.65
C ALA A 109 -9.31 -24.39 1.41
N LEU A 110 -8.99 -23.43 2.28
CA LEU A 110 -7.85 -22.51 2.18
C LEU A 110 -7.86 -21.61 0.94
N ASN A 111 -9.03 -21.33 0.38
CA ASN A 111 -9.19 -20.35 -0.70
C ASN A 111 -9.42 -18.96 -0.12
N VAL A 112 -8.87 -17.94 -0.77
CA VAL A 112 -9.08 -16.54 -0.37
C VAL A 112 -10.50 -16.11 -0.74
N ILE A 113 -11.29 -15.77 0.26
CA ILE A 113 -12.69 -15.36 0.10
C ILE A 113 -12.92 -13.87 0.38
N GLU A 114 -12.01 -13.23 1.12
CA GLU A 114 -12.10 -11.82 1.48
C GLU A 114 -10.70 -11.20 1.61
N VAL A 115 -10.58 -9.91 1.31
CA VAL A 115 -9.37 -9.10 1.52
C VAL A 115 -9.66 -8.09 2.62
N LYS A 116 -8.81 -8.06 3.67
CA LYS A 116 -8.96 -7.19 4.84
C LYS A 116 -7.99 -6.03 4.80
N GLY A 117 -7.63 -5.44 5.95
CA GLY A 117 -6.65 -4.37 6.06
C GLY A 117 -5.23 -4.90 6.15
N PHE A 118 -4.34 -4.05 6.64
CA PHE A 118 -3.05 -4.47 7.15
C PHE A 118 -3.20 -4.71 8.66
N ASP A 119 -2.46 -5.69 9.19
CA ASP A 119 -2.44 -5.90 10.64
C ASP A 119 -1.71 -4.73 11.32
N SER A 120 -2.29 -4.24 12.40
CA SER A 120 -1.72 -3.16 13.23
C SER A 120 -0.96 -3.69 14.44
N GLN A 121 -0.83 -5.03 14.57
CA GLN A 121 -0.10 -5.67 15.65
C GLN A 121 1.13 -6.43 15.14
N GLY A 122 2.19 -6.45 15.95
CA GLY A 122 3.48 -7.05 15.57
C GLY A 122 4.59 -6.67 16.52
N GLU A 123 5.82 -6.89 16.08
CA GLU A 123 7.04 -6.52 16.78
C GLU A 123 7.56 -5.17 16.26
N VAL A 124 8.16 -4.37 17.14
CA VAL A 124 8.82 -3.13 16.74
C VAL A 124 10.26 -3.42 16.39
N VAL A 125 10.69 -3.07 15.19
CA VAL A 125 12.06 -3.23 14.70
C VAL A 125 12.65 -1.89 14.26
N ARG A 126 13.98 -1.82 14.21
CA ARG A 126 14.69 -0.63 13.68
C ARG A 126 15.19 -0.89 12.27
N LEU A 127 14.99 0.08 11.39
CA LEU A 127 15.56 0.03 10.04
C LEU A 127 17.08 0.21 10.10
N LYS A 128 17.83 -0.77 9.62
CA LYS A 128 19.29 -0.68 9.48
C LYS A 128 19.70 -0.25 8.09
N ASP A 129 19.05 -0.79 7.05
CA ASP A 129 19.31 -0.42 5.65
C ASP A 129 18.12 -0.76 4.74
N VAL A 130 18.00 -0.06 3.61
CA VAL A 130 17.00 -0.36 2.57
C VAL A 130 17.70 -1.07 1.41
N LEU A 131 17.23 -2.28 1.11
CA LEU A 131 17.78 -3.13 0.06
C LEU A 131 16.96 -3.01 -1.22
N GLU A 132 17.56 -3.40 -2.34
CA GLU A 132 16.85 -3.49 -3.62
C GLU A 132 15.70 -4.50 -3.59
N GLY A 133 14.67 -4.21 -4.38
CA GLY A 133 13.50 -5.09 -4.56
C GLY A 133 12.45 -4.97 -3.46
N GLY A 134 12.41 -3.87 -2.72
CA GLY A 134 11.43 -3.66 -1.64
C GLY A 134 11.73 -4.51 -0.41
N ARG A 135 13.01 -4.68 -0.09
CA ARG A 135 13.48 -5.39 1.10
C ARG A 135 14.17 -4.42 2.04
N ALA A 136 14.24 -4.76 3.32
CA ALA A 136 14.92 -3.98 4.32
C ALA A 136 15.73 -4.89 5.23
N LEU A 137 16.91 -4.41 5.64
CA LEU A 137 17.65 -4.99 6.76
C LEU A 137 17.13 -4.33 8.03
N VAL A 138 16.58 -5.11 8.94
CA VAL A 138 16.03 -4.65 10.21
C VAL A 138 16.76 -5.29 11.37
N THR A 139 16.85 -4.55 12.48
CA THR A 139 17.39 -5.05 13.74
C THR A 139 16.23 -5.31 14.70
N LEU A 140 16.15 -6.55 15.18
CA LEU A 140 15.19 -7.01 16.18
C LEU A 140 15.75 -6.78 17.61
N HIS A 141 15.04 -7.32 18.60
CA HIS A 141 15.52 -7.36 19.97
C HIS A 141 16.82 -8.21 20.08
N PHE A 142 17.75 -7.80 20.94
CA PHE A 142 19.10 -8.41 21.12
C PHE A 142 20.07 -8.27 19.94
N ASP A 143 19.97 -7.18 19.16
CA ASP A 143 20.87 -6.91 18.02
C ASP A 143 20.85 -7.99 16.92
N GLU A 144 19.81 -8.83 16.89
CA GLU A 144 19.60 -9.79 15.80
C GLU A 144 19.22 -9.04 14.52
N GLU A 145 19.90 -9.37 13.42
CA GLU A 145 19.63 -8.76 12.11
C GLU A 145 18.85 -9.71 11.22
N LYS A 146 17.83 -9.17 10.56
CA LYS A 146 16.98 -9.94 9.66
C LYS A 146 16.65 -9.14 8.42
N VAL A 147 16.55 -9.86 7.30
CA VAL A 147 15.99 -9.30 6.07
C VAL A 147 14.48 -9.47 6.10
N ALA A 148 13.77 -8.36 5.99
CA ALA A 148 12.32 -8.31 5.90
C ALA A 148 11.87 -7.76 4.54
N GLU A 149 10.66 -8.10 4.12
CA GLU A 149 10.03 -7.50 2.94
C GLU A 149 9.22 -6.27 3.34
N LEU A 150 9.28 -5.21 2.55
CA LEU A 150 8.43 -4.05 2.73
C LEU A 150 7.02 -4.36 2.22
N GLY A 151 6.04 -4.20 3.09
CA GLY A 151 4.63 -4.19 2.74
C GLY A 151 4.33 -3.02 1.80
N ASP A 152 3.25 -3.17 1.03
CA ASP A 152 2.86 -2.17 0.04
C ASP A 152 2.71 -0.73 0.58
N PRO A 153 2.19 -0.49 1.80
CA PRO A 153 2.08 0.87 2.35
C PRO A 153 3.42 1.61 2.45
N LEU A 154 4.50 0.88 2.70
CA LEU A 154 5.82 1.47 2.91
C LEU A 154 6.58 1.77 1.62
N LEU A 155 6.10 1.29 0.46
CA LEU A 155 6.75 1.55 -0.82
C LEU A 155 6.63 3.03 -1.25
N ALA A 156 5.61 3.73 -0.76
CA ALA A 156 5.42 5.17 -1.01
C ALA A 156 6.06 6.05 0.08
N GLU A 157 6.45 5.47 1.21
CA GLU A 157 6.98 6.19 2.36
C GLU A 157 8.47 6.47 2.24
N ARG A 158 8.92 7.60 2.81
CA ARG A 158 10.35 7.89 2.94
C ARG A 158 10.89 7.25 4.22
N LEU A 159 11.57 6.14 4.04
CA LEU A 159 12.23 5.40 5.12
C LEU A 159 13.67 5.90 5.31
N SER A 160 14.05 6.14 6.56
CA SER A 160 15.40 6.53 6.96
C SER A 160 15.97 5.52 7.95
N VAL A 161 17.28 5.28 7.88
CA VAL A 161 17.98 4.42 8.85
C VAL A 161 17.69 4.90 10.27
N GLY A 162 17.36 3.96 11.15
CA GLY A 162 16.94 4.20 12.53
C GLY A 162 15.42 4.40 12.71
N ASP A 163 14.62 4.40 11.65
CA ASP A 163 13.16 4.46 11.78
C ASP A 163 12.62 3.21 12.51
N HIS A 164 11.59 3.43 13.34
CA HIS A 164 10.84 2.38 13.99
C HIS A 164 9.76 1.87 13.05
N LEU A 165 9.73 0.56 12.84
CA LEU A 165 8.81 -0.07 11.91
C LEU A 165 8.06 -1.20 12.62
N LEU A 166 6.81 -1.42 12.22
CA LEU A 166 6.00 -2.56 12.64
C LEU A 166 6.32 -3.76 11.75
N TYR A 167 6.85 -4.82 12.35
CA TYR A 167 7.24 -6.06 11.69
C TYR A 167 6.34 -7.21 12.13
N ASP A 168 5.80 -7.96 11.17
CA ASP A 168 5.12 -9.22 11.44
C ASP A 168 6.08 -10.41 11.29
N PRO A 169 6.42 -11.11 12.39
CA PRO A 169 7.33 -12.25 12.35
C PRO A 169 6.76 -13.46 11.61
N ARG A 170 5.43 -13.54 11.42
CA ARG A 170 4.78 -14.68 10.76
C ARG A 170 4.96 -14.63 9.25
N SER A 171 4.85 -13.45 8.66
CA SER A 171 5.02 -13.29 7.21
C SER A 171 6.39 -12.75 6.81
N GLY A 172 7.11 -12.12 7.74
CA GLY A 172 8.36 -11.41 7.44
C GLY A 172 8.15 -10.05 6.78
N TYR A 173 6.92 -9.53 6.77
CA TYR A 173 6.62 -8.20 6.25
C TYR A 173 6.82 -7.11 7.29
N VAL A 174 7.28 -5.96 6.83
CA VAL A 174 7.20 -4.70 7.55
C VAL A 174 6.01 -3.91 7.03
N ILE A 175 5.10 -3.50 7.90
CA ILE A 175 3.77 -3.04 7.51
C ILE A 175 3.62 -1.53 7.62
N GLU A 176 4.13 -0.96 8.70
CA GLU A 176 3.88 0.44 9.07
C GLU A 176 5.15 1.09 9.62
N LYS A 177 5.32 2.40 9.34
CA LYS A 177 6.32 3.23 9.99
C LYS A 177 5.69 3.84 11.24
N LEU A 178 6.25 3.51 12.39
CA LEU A 178 5.75 3.98 13.67
C LEU A 178 6.28 5.38 13.96
N PRO A 179 5.47 6.25 14.59
CA PRO A 179 5.94 7.55 15.04
C PRO A 179 7.07 7.37 16.06
N LYS A 180 8.14 8.17 15.93
CA LYS A 180 9.19 8.24 16.95
C LYS A 180 8.60 8.97 18.16
N SER A 181 8.68 8.37 19.34
CA SER A 181 8.30 9.04 20.58
C SER A 181 9.19 10.26 20.79
N GLU A 182 8.63 11.39 21.21
CA GLU A 182 9.32 12.69 21.44
C GLU A 182 10.63 12.56 22.25
N ALA A 183 10.78 11.51 23.07
CA ALA A 183 12.00 11.24 23.83
C ALA A 183 13.24 10.90 22.97
N GLU A 184 13.07 10.47 21.71
CA GLU A 184 14.17 10.26 20.74
C GLU A 184 14.38 11.46 19.82
N GLU A 185 13.50 12.47 19.86
CA GLU A 185 13.57 13.72 19.11
C GLU A 185 14.57 14.73 19.72
N LEU A 186 15.61 14.23 20.42
CA LEU A 186 16.67 15.05 21.00
C LEU A 186 17.78 15.41 19.98
N VAL A 187 17.58 15.13 18.69
CA VAL A 187 18.43 15.65 17.62
C VAL A 187 17.81 16.96 17.13
N LEU A 188 18.04 18.01 17.91
CA LEU A 188 17.66 19.40 17.70
C LEU A 188 17.83 19.87 16.25
N GLU A 189 16.71 20.14 15.56
CA GLU A 189 16.61 21.12 14.46
C GLU A 189 16.02 22.45 14.97
N GLU A 190 16.29 22.84 16.22
CA GLU A 190 16.06 24.24 16.59
C GLU A 190 17.12 25.09 15.87
N VAL A 191 16.72 25.73 14.76
CA VAL A 191 17.48 26.83 14.15
C VAL A 191 17.67 27.86 15.26
N PRO A 192 18.91 28.08 15.76
CA PRO A 192 19.08 28.89 16.95
C PRO A 192 18.79 30.36 16.63
N ASP A 193 17.93 31.05 17.39
CA ASP A 193 17.64 32.49 17.18
C ASP A 193 18.79 33.44 17.61
N VAL A 194 19.99 32.92 17.82
CA VAL A 194 21.13 33.71 18.31
C VAL A 194 21.94 34.19 17.12
N ASP A 195 21.96 35.50 16.88
CA ASP A 195 22.90 36.14 15.95
C ASP A 195 24.24 36.50 16.63
N TYR A 196 25.29 36.67 15.83
CA TYR A 196 26.64 37.05 16.29
C TYR A 196 26.68 38.35 17.11
N GLU A 197 25.75 39.25 16.85
CA GLU A 197 25.60 40.54 17.54
C GLU A 197 25.23 40.37 19.02
N HIS A 198 24.67 39.22 19.41
CA HIS A 198 24.31 38.91 20.79
C HIS A 198 25.50 38.40 21.63
N ILE A 199 26.70 38.24 21.04
CA ILE A 199 27.89 37.74 21.73
C ILE A 199 28.86 38.88 22.00
N GLY A 200 28.93 39.33 23.26
CA GLY A 200 29.85 40.38 23.69
C GLY A 200 31.25 39.86 24.07
N GLY A 201 32.30 40.53 23.59
CA GLY A 201 33.68 40.38 24.08
C GLY A 201 34.45 39.17 23.56
N LEU A 202 33.90 38.42 22.60
CA LEU A 202 34.51 37.22 22.00
C LEU A 202 34.72 37.35 20.48
N GLN A 203 34.91 38.58 19.99
CA GLN A 203 34.98 38.86 18.54
C GLN A 203 36.12 38.11 17.85
N LYS A 204 37.27 37.95 18.52
CA LYS A 204 38.44 37.25 17.95
C LYS A 204 38.20 35.75 17.82
N GLU A 205 37.62 35.14 18.85
CA GLU A 205 37.27 33.73 18.89
C GLU A 205 36.17 33.43 17.86
N LEU A 206 35.22 34.34 17.72
CA LEU A 206 34.14 34.23 16.75
C LEU A 206 34.65 34.24 15.31
N GLU A 207 35.59 35.14 15.01
CA GLU A 207 36.24 35.22 13.70
C GLU A 207 36.98 33.92 13.36
N GLN A 208 37.70 33.33 14.32
CA GLN A 208 38.37 32.04 14.13
C GLN A 208 37.40 30.90 13.82
N VAL A 209 36.27 30.82 14.54
CA VAL A 209 35.27 29.79 14.29
C VAL A 209 34.57 30.01 12.96
N ARG A 210 34.28 31.28 12.60
CA ARG A 210 33.71 31.64 11.31
C ARG A 210 34.63 31.24 10.17
N ASP A 211 35.92 31.52 10.27
CA ASP A 211 36.89 31.17 9.24
C ASP A 211 37.08 29.65 9.13
N ALA A 212 37.00 28.94 10.25
CA ALA A 212 37.08 27.49 10.26
C ALA A 212 35.84 26.82 9.63
N VAL A 213 34.64 27.40 9.81
CA VAL A 213 33.38 26.74 9.43
C VAL A 213 32.72 27.35 8.19
N GLU A 214 32.62 28.68 8.09
CA GLU A 214 31.98 29.36 6.94
C GLU A 214 32.89 29.39 5.71
N LEU A 215 34.20 29.60 5.87
CA LEU A 215 35.13 29.74 4.74
C LEU A 215 35.18 28.50 3.82
N PRO A 216 35.26 27.25 4.36
CA PRO A 216 35.21 26.05 3.53
C PRO A 216 33.87 25.88 2.82
N PHE A 217 32.78 26.35 3.42
CA PHE A 217 31.43 26.22 2.86
C PHE A 217 31.19 27.24 1.73
N LEU A 218 31.62 28.49 1.92
CA LEU A 218 31.45 29.58 0.94
C LEU A 218 32.45 29.50 -0.22
N HIS A 219 33.65 28.98 0.02
CA HIS A 219 34.74 28.96 -0.97
C HIS A 219 35.37 27.56 -1.17
N PRO A 220 34.59 26.51 -1.51
CA PRO A 220 35.11 25.16 -1.65
C PRO A 220 36.14 25.01 -2.80
N HIS A 221 36.03 25.86 -3.83
CA HIS A 221 36.96 25.89 -4.95
C HIS A 221 38.37 26.35 -4.54
N VAL A 222 38.48 27.34 -3.63
CA VAL A 222 39.76 27.81 -3.09
C VAL A 222 40.43 26.71 -2.28
N PHE A 223 39.68 26.02 -1.42
CA PHE A 223 40.22 24.89 -0.66
C PHE A 223 40.74 23.77 -1.56
N SER A 224 40.04 23.50 -2.66
CA SER A 224 40.45 22.48 -3.64
C SER A 224 41.71 22.90 -4.42
N GLU A 225 41.80 24.17 -4.84
CA GLU A 225 42.93 24.72 -5.59
C GLU A 225 44.23 24.68 -4.77
N TYR A 226 44.15 25.07 -3.49
CA TYR A 226 45.29 25.06 -2.58
C TYR A 226 45.52 23.69 -1.89
N LYS A 227 44.74 22.66 -2.25
CA LYS A 227 44.80 21.30 -1.66
C LYS A 227 44.70 21.31 -0.12
N LEU A 228 43.85 22.19 0.41
CA LEU A 228 43.57 22.30 1.84
C LEU A 228 42.37 21.44 2.21
N SER A 229 42.50 20.67 3.30
CA SER A 229 41.39 19.91 3.87
C SER A 229 40.54 20.81 4.76
N ALA A 230 39.22 20.84 4.53
CA ALA A 230 38.29 21.52 5.42
C ALA A 230 38.30 20.86 6.82
N PRO A 231 38.29 21.63 7.91
CA PRO A 231 38.20 21.09 9.26
C PRO A 231 36.83 20.41 9.46
N LYS A 232 36.84 19.19 10.02
CA LYS A 232 35.61 18.39 10.23
C LYS A 232 34.87 18.70 11.53
N GLY A 233 35.48 19.46 12.43
CA GLY A 233 34.91 19.78 13.73
C GLY A 233 35.73 20.84 14.46
N VAL A 234 35.06 21.58 15.34
CA VAL A 234 35.64 22.65 16.14
C VAL A 234 35.49 22.30 17.62
N LEU A 235 36.58 22.42 18.38
CA LEU A 235 36.57 22.21 19.83
C LEU A 235 36.55 23.57 20.55
N LEU A 236 35.42 23.89 21.19
CA LEU A 236 35.29 25.07 22.05
C LEU A 236 35.57 24.67 23.49
N TYR A 237 36.66 25.15 24.08
CA TYR A 237 37.04 24.84 25.46
C TYR A 237 37.20 26.10 26.33
N GLY A 238 37.25 25.92 27.65
CA GLY A 238 37.49 26.98 28.64
C GLY A 238 36.54 26.91 29.83
N PRO A 239 36.57 27.91 30.74
CA PRO A 239 35.73 27.93 31.93
C PRO A 239 34.22 27.87 31.62
N PRO A 240 33.39 27.31 32.50
CA PRO A 240 31.93 27.34 32.34
C PRO A 240 31.43 28.79 32.38
N GLY A 241 30.38 29.11 31.61
CA GLY A 241 29.80 30.45 31.55
C GLY A 241 30.44 31.42 30.52
N CYS A 242 31.51 31.05 29.82
CA CYS A 242 32.17 31.91 28.83
C CYS A 242 31.56 31.84 27.41
N GLY A 243 30.26 31.56 27.27
CA GLY A 243 29.57 31.69 25.97
C GLY A 243 29.85 30.61 24.90
N LYS A 244 30.49 29.47 25.23
CA LYS A 244 30.77 28.38 24.26
C LYS A 244 29.54 27.88 23.50
N THR A 245 28.45 27.63 24.23
CA THR A 245 27.18 27.20 23.63
C THR A 245 26.54 28.28 22.77
N LEU A 246 26.72 29.55 23.12
CA LEU A 246 26.20 30.68 22.35
C LEU A 246 26.95 30.85 21.02
N ILE A 247 28.29 30.68 21.03
CA ILE A 247 29.11 30.68 19.81
C ILE A 247 28.65 29.57 18.86
N ALA A 248 28.49 28.34 19.37
CA ALA A 248 28.03 27.22 18.55
C ALA A 248 26.64 27.48 17.92
N LYS A 249 25.71 28.02 18.71
CA LYS A 249 24.36 28.40 18.24
C LYS A 249 24.41 29.49 17.16
N ALA A 250 25.22 30.53 17.35
CA ALA A 250 25.31 31.64 16.39
C ALA A 250 25.95 31.23 15.06
N VAL A 251 26.96 30.36 15.08
CA VAL A 251 27.57 29.80 13.87
C VAL A 251 26.59 28.92 13.11
N ALA A 252 25.84 28.06 13.81
CA ALA A 252 24.81 27.23 13.21
C ALA A 252 23.71 28.07 12.53
N ASN A 253 23.26 29.16 13.19
CA ASN A 253 22.28 30.09 12.64
C ASN A 253 22.81 30.83 11.38
N SER A 254 24.05 31.30 11.41
CA SER A 254 24.68 31.99 10.27
C SER A 254 24.78 31.11 9.02
N ILE A 255 25.09 29.82 9.21
CA ILE A 255 25.15 28.85 8.10
C ILE A 255 23.75 28.51 7.59
N ALA A 256 22.76 28.37 8.47
CA ALA A 256 21.38 28.10 8.07
C ALA A 256 20.75 29.25 7.27
N LYS A 257 21.17 30.50 7.52
CA LYS A 257 20.67 31.71 6.84
C LYS A 257 21.37 32.04 5.51
N LYS A 258 22.50 31.41 5.18
CA LYS A 258 23.32 31.71 3.98
C LYS A 258 23.27 30.59 2.95
#